data_AF-A0AAJ0MQ88-F1
#
_entry.id   AF-A0AAJ0MQ88-F1
#
_cell.length_a   1.000
_cell.length_b   1.000
_cell.length_c   1.000
_cell.angle_alpha   90.00
_cell.angle_beta   90.00
_cell.angle_gamma   90.00
#
_symmetry.space_group_name_H-M   'P 1'
#
loop_
_entity.id
_entity.type
_entity.pdbx_description
1 polymer ?
#
loop_
_entity_poly.entity_id
_entity_poly.type
_entity_poly.pdbx_seq_one_letter_code
_entity_poly.pdbx_strand_id
1 'polypeptide(L)'
;MTAYRPNPFRPTMPLRVSSQPHTLLKTPAIRSALLPRAVPGLVVFGAVYTVVSYVRSQLRNESNTLNRVFSQQNTPSVMEKRKERYLIETEGDPRKTIYNVLNW
;
A
#
# COMPACT_ATOMS: atom_id res chain seq x y z
N MET A 1 44.53 -89.94 -1.43
CA MET A 1 43.35 -89.08 -1.69
C MET A 1 43.71 -87.66 -1.32
N THR A 2 43.85 -86.82 -2.34
CA THR A 2 44.47 -85.49 -2.30
C THR A 2 43.44 -84.46 -1.85
N ALA A 3 43.62 -83.85 -0.68
CA ALA A 3 42.70 -82.82 -0.17
C ALA A 3 43.07 -81.45 -0.76
N TYR A 4 42.16 -80.93 -1.60
CA TYR A 4 42.19 -79.58 -2.18
C TYR A 4 41.99 -78.54 -1.06
N ARG A 5 42.95 -77.63 -0.84
CA ARG A 5 42.75 -76.43 0.00
C ARG A 5 42.53 -75.21 -0.90
N PRO A 6 41.41 -74.47 -0.77
CA PRO A 6 41.23 -73.22 -1.51
C PRO A 6 42.04 -72.08 -0.88
N ASN A 7 42.65 -71.27 -1.75
CA ASN A 7 43.47 -70.10 -1.40
C ASN A 7 42.71 -69.04 -0.57
N PRO A 8 43.31 -68.45 0.48
CA PRO A 8 42.68 -67.44 1.33
C PRO A 8 42.92 -66.01 0.85
N PHE A 9 42.71 -65.73 -0.44
CA PHE A 9 42.78 -64.35 -0.95
C PHE A 9 41.46 -63.95 -1.59
N ARG A 10 40.53 -63.49 -0.75
CA ARG A 10 39.36 -62.71 -1.16
C ARG A 10 39.37 -61.39 -0.40
N PRO A 11 39.81 -60.27 -1.00
CA PRO A 11 39.62 -58.96 -0.41
C PRO A 11 38.14 -58.60 -0.52
N THR A 12 37.37 -58.84 0.55
CA THR A 12 36.04 -58.22 0.70
C THR A 12 36.26 -56.76 1.07
N MET A 13 36.07 -55.84 0.13
CA MET A 13 35.96 -54.42 0.46
C MET A 13 34.70 -54.20 1.31
N PRO A 14 34.79 -53.67 2.54
CA PRO A 14 33.61 -53.16 3.20
C PRO A 14 33.19 -51.86 2.51
N LEU A 15 32.00 -51.84 1.93
CA LEU A 15 31.29 -50.63 1.51
C LEU A 15 31.09 -49.73 2.73
N ARG A 16 32.01 -48.79 2.94
CA ARG A 16 31.88 -47.76 3.96
C ARG A 16 30.90 -46.70 3.44
N VAL A 17 29.61 -46.91 3.68
CA VAL A 17 28.60 -45.86 3.58
C VAL A 17 28.94 -44.84 4.69
N SER A 18 29.60 -43.76 4.31
CA SER A 18 29.73 -42.59 5.17
C SER A 18 28.37 -41.89 5.20
N SER A 19 27.53 -42.22 6.18
CA SER A 19 26.37 -41.40 6.53
C SER A 19 26.88 -40.08 7.12
N GLN A 20 27.17 -39.11 6.25
CA GLN A 20 27.42 -37.73 6.65
C GLN A 20 26.14 -37.23 7.35
N PRO A 21 26.14 -36.90 8.64
CA PRO A 21 25.02 -36.19 9.22
C PRO A 21 25.04 -34.80 8.59
N HIS A 22 24.05 -34.51 7.76
CA HIS A 22 23.78 -33.15 7.31
C HIS A 22 23.56 -32.32 8.58
N THR A 23 24.54 -31.48 8.92
CA THR A 23 24.43 -30.53 10.01
C THR A 23 23.31 -29.58 9.63
N LEU A 24 22.11 -29.85 10.14
CA LEU A 24 20.96 -29.00 10.02
C LEU A 24 21.33 -27.69 10.70
N LEU A 25 21.56 -26.65 9.90
CA LEU A 25 21.85 -25.28 10.33
C LEU A 25 20.68 -24.82 11.22
N LYS A 26 20.83 -25.03 12.53
CA LYS A 26 19.89 -24.57 13.54
C LYS A 26 20.18 -23.09 13.77
N THR A 27 19.55 -22.23 12.97
CA THR A 27 19.52 -20.80 13.25
C THR A 27 19.01 -20.58 14.67
N PRO A 28 19.71 -19.84 15.53
CA PRO A 28 19.24 -19.58 16.88
C PRO A 28 17.92 -18.82 16.77
N ALA A 29 16.85 -19.40 17.31
CA ALA A 29 15.60 -18.69 17.52
C ALA A 29 15.91 -17.54 18.47
N ILE A 30 15.95 -16.31 17.93
CA ILE A 30 16.02 -15.09 18.74
C ILE A 30 14.78 -15.12 19.62
N ARG A 31 14.97 -15.46 20.91
CA ARG A 31 13.90 -15.47 21.91
C ARG A 31 13.56 -14.03 22.29
N SER A 32 13.00 -13.27 21.36
CA SER A 32 12.21 -12.10 21.71
C SER A 32 10.78 -12.56 21.84
N ALA A 33 10.33 -12.84 23.07
CA ALA A 33 8.96 -13.24 23.33
C ALA A 33 7.94 -12.09 23.14
N LEU A 34 8.42 -10.86 22.93
CA LEU A 34 7.60 -9.65 22.78
C LEU A 34 7.43 -9.20 21.32
N LEU A 35 8.44 -9.38 20.46
CA LEU A 35 8.35 -8.98 19.04
C LEU A 35 7.29 -9.74 18.23
N PRO A 36 7.11 -11.08 18.31
CA PRO A 36 6.22 -11.80 17.39
C PRO A 36 4.72 -11.52 17.63
N ARG A 37 4.34 -10.96 18.78
CA ARG A 37 2.94 -10.60 19.08
C ARG A 37 2.55 -9.21 18.61
N ALA A 38 3.48 -8.26 18.57
CA ALA A 38 3.19 -6.87 18.18
C ALA A 38 3.32 -6.64 16.67
N VAL A 39 4.14 -7.43 15.97
CA VAL A 39 4.42 -7.28 14.53
C VAL A 39 3.14 -7.27 13.67
N PRO A 40 2.17 -8.22 13.83
CA PRO A 40 0.97 -8.21 12.99
C PRO A 40 0.14 -6.94 13.17
N GLY A 41 0.00 -6.45 14.41
CA GLY A 41 -0.72 -5.20 14.70
C GLY A 41 -0.04 -4.01 14.03
N LEU A 42 1.29 -3.92 14.13
CA LEU A 42 2.08 -2.82 13.54
C LEU A 42 1.97 -2.78 12.01
N VAL A 43 1.92 -3.96 11.36
CA VAL A 43 1.69 -4.07 9.91
C VAL A 43 0.30 -3.53 9.53
N VAL A 44 -0.75 -3.90 10.26
CA VAL A 44 -2.11 -3.41 9.99
C VAL A 44 -2.20 -1.90 10.23
N PHE A 45 -1.66 -1.40 11.34
CA PHE A 45 -1.61 0.04 11.62
C PHE A 45 -0.84 0.80 10.54
N GLY A 46 0.29 0.29 10.10
CA GLY A 46 1.06 0.86 9.00
C GLY A 46 0.25 0.93 7.72
N ALA A 47 -0.39 -0.16 7.31
CA ALA A 47 -1.22 -0.22 6.12
C ALA A 47 -2.37 0.80 6.18
N VAL A 48 -3.15 0.81 7.27
CA VAL A 48 -4.26 1.76 7.45
C VAL A 48 -3.75 3.21 7.42
N TYR A 49 -2.65 3.50 8.12
CA TYR A 49 -2.07 4.84 8.16
C TYR A 49 -1.63 5.31 6.77
N THR A 50 -0.99 4.44 5.97
CA THR A 50 -0.59 4.80 4.61
C THR A 50 -1.78 5.13 3.72
N VAL A 51 -2.86 4.36 3.78
CA VAL A 51 -4.07 4.61 2.98
C VAL A 51 -4.74 5.92 3.41
N VAL A 52 -4.95 6.13 4.71
CA VAL A 52 -5.56 7.37 5.22
C VAL A 52 -4.72 8.60 4.86
N SER A 53 -3.40 8.51 5.01
CA SER A 53 -2.48 9.59 4.66
C SER A 53 -2.53 9.90 3.17
N TYR A 54 -2.56 8.88 2.31
CA TYR A 54 -2.66 9.04 0.86
C TYR A 54 -3.98 9.71 0.45
N VAL A 55 -5.12 9.21 0.95
CA VAL A 55 -6.44 9.80 0.68
C VAL A 55 -6.47 11.26 1.14
N ARG A 56 -5.98 11.55 2.36
CA ARG A 56 -5.87 12.92 2.87
C ARG A 56 -5.02 13.81 1.96
N SER A 57 -3.93 13.29 1.41
CA SER A 57 -3.08 14.04 0.47
C SER A 57 -3.82 14.34 -0.83
N GLN A 58 -4.55 13.37 -1.39
CA GLN A 58 -5.31 13.58 -2.62
C GLN A 58 -6.42 14.61 -2.42
N LEU A 59 -7.19 14.51 -1.32
CA LEU A 59 -8.21 15.50 -1.00
C LEU A 59 -7.64 16.91 -0.86
N ARG A 60 -6.45 17.06 -0.27
CA ARG A 60 -5.77 18.37 -0.16
C ARG A 60 -5.34 18.90 -1.53
N ASN A 61 -4.81 18.04 -2.39
CA ASN A 61 -4.41 18.42 -3.74
C ASN A 61 -5.62 18.85 -4.59
N GLU A 62 -6.70 18.09 -4.53
CA GLU A 62 -7.94 18.41 -5.22
C GLU A 62 -8.58 19.67 -4.66
N SER A 63 -8.64 19.83 -3.34
CA SER A 63 -9.15 21.04 -2.69
C SER A 63 -8.37 22.29 -3.11
N ASN A 64 -7.05 22.22 -3.16
CA ASN A 64 -6.22 23.33 -3.63
C ASN A 64 -6.47 23.66 -5.12
N THR A 65 -6.67 22.62 -5.93
CA THR A 65 -6.99 22.78 -7.36
C THR A 65 -8.35 23.45 -7.54
N LEU A 66 -9.38 22.97 -6.84
CA LEU A 66 -10.71 23.57 -6.85
C LEU A 66 -10.69 25.01 -6.33
N ASN A 67 -9.98 25.27 -5.23
CA ASN A 67 -9.82 26.62 -4.70
C ASN A 67 -9.17 27.56 -5.72
N ARG A 68 -8.17 27.09 -6.47
CA ARG A 68 -7.55 27.88 -7.53
C ARG A 68 -8.56 28.21 -8.64
N VAL A 69 -9.34 27.23 -9.10
CA VAL A 69 -10.38 27.45 -10.13
C VAL A 69 -11.44 28.43 -9.63
N PHE A 70 -11.96 28.24 -8.41
CA PHE A 70 -12.95 29.14 -7.84
C PHE A 70 -12.39 30.55 -7.62
N SER A 71 -11.14 30.69 -7.21
CA SER A 71 -10.50 32.00 -7.04
C SER A 71 -10.41 32.76 -8.36
N GLN A 72 -10.12 32.09 -9.48
CA GLN A 72 -10.09 32.70 -10.80
C GLN A 72 -11.48 33.15 -11.24
N GLN A 73 -12.50 32.32 -11.00
CA GLN A 73 -13.88 32.63 -11.37
C GLN A 73 -14.51 33.74 -10.51
N ASN A 74 -14.03 33.92 -9.28
CA ASN A 74 -14.54 34.91 -8.32
C ASN A 74 -13.78 36.25 -8.35
N THR A 75 -12.93 36.48 -9.35
CA THR A 75 -12.29 37.78 -9.54
C THR A 75 -13.34 38.85 -9.92
N PRO A 76 -13.19 40.12 -9.45
CA PRO A 76 -14.15 41.18 -9.74
C PRO A 76 -14.42 41.36 -11.24
N SER A 77 -13.36 41.32 -12.05
CA SER A 77 -13.44 41.47 -13.50
C SER A 77 -14.19 40.34 -14.21
N VAL A 78 -14.09 39.09 -13.72
CA VAL A 78 -14.87 37.97 -14.26
C VAL A 78 -16.33 38.06 -13.83
N MET A 79 -16.59 38.53 -12.62
CA MET A 79 -17.94 38.75 -12.10
C MET A 79 -18.67 39.88 -12.84
N GLU A 80 -17.98 40.98 -13.16
CA GLU A 80 -18.52 42.08 -13.97
C GLU A 80 -18.87 41.61 -15.38
N LYS A 81 -17.94 40.94 -16.08
CA LYS A 81 -18.23 40.35 -17.41
C LYS A 81 -19.37 39.35 -17.39
N ARG A 82 -19.52 38.61 -16.30
CA ARG A 82 -20.65 37.68 -16.10
C ARG A 82 -21.96 38.46 -15.92
N LYS A 83 -21.96 39.54 -15.13
CA LYS A 83 -23.12 40.42 -14.95
C LYS A 83 -23.56 41.05 -16.27
N GLU A 84 -22.62 41.54 -17.07
CA GLU A 84 -22.87 42.07 -18.41
C GLU A 84 -23.47 41.01 -19.33
N ARG A 85 -22.89 39.81 -19.38
CA ARG A 85 -23.36 38.73 -20.26
C ARG A 85 -24.78 38.26 -19.92
N TYR A 86 -25.12 38.19 -18.64
CA TYR A 86 -26.45 37.80 -18.19
C TYR A 86 -27.40 38.99 -18.02
N LEU A 87 -27.00 40.18 -18.49
CA LEU A 87 -27.80 41.40 -18.43
C LEU A 87 -28.43 41.61 -17.04
N ILE A 88 -27.67 41.31 -15.98
CA ILE A 88 -28.21 41.21 -14.61
C ILE A 88 -28.86 42.53 -14.16
N GLU A 89 -28.36 43.67 -14.66
CA GLU A 89 -28.90 44.99 -14.37
C GLU A 89 -30.21 45.29 -15.12
N THR A 90 -30.47 44.62 -16.25
CA THR A 90 -31.65 44.82 -17.10
C THR A 90 -32.72 43.75 -16.87
N GLU A 91 -32.33 42.50 -16.71
CA GLU A 91 -33.21 41.32 -16.59
C GLU A 91 -33.33 40.78 -15.15
N GLY A 92 -32.51 41.30 -14.22
CA GLY A 92 -32.47 40.87 -12.82
C GLY A 92 -31.55 39.67 -12.56
N ASP A 93 -31.07 39.51 -11.31
CA ASP A 93 -30.17 38.39 -10.95
C ASP A 93 -30.98 37.07 -10.86
N PRO A 94 -30.70 36.07 -11.73
CA PRO A 94 -31.42 34.79 -11.69
C PRO A 94 -31.29 34.07 -10.34
N ARG A 95 -30.22 34.34 -9.57
CA ARG A 95 -30.00 33.76 -8.22
C ARG A 95 -30.91 34.35 -7.16
N LYS A 96 -31.48 35.52 -7.42
CA LYS A 96 -32.39 36.25 -6.52
C LYS A 96 -33.85 36.16 -6.96
N THR A 97 -34.15 35.32 -7.97
CA THR A 97 -35.52 35.07 -8.41
C THR A 97 -36.35 34.46 -7.29
N ILE A 98 -37.64 34.77 -7.29
CA ILE A 98 -38.61 34.26 -6.30
C ILE A 98 -38.60 32.74 -6.27
N TYR A 99 -38.44 32.08 -7.43
CA TYR A 99 -38.35 30.63 -7.54
C TYR A 99 -37.13 30.04 -6.83
N ASN A 100 -35.97 30.71 -6.88
CA ASN A 100 -34.75 30.26 -6.18
C ASN A 100 -34.80 30.55 -4.66
N VAL A 101 -35.47 31.64 -4.25
CA VAL A 101 -35.67 31.98 -2.83
C VAL A 101 -36.63 31.00 -2.14
N LEU A 102 -37.60 30.46 -2.88
CA LEU A 102 -38.56 29.49 -2.36
C LEU A 102 -38.03 28.05 -2.33
N ASN A 103 -36.78 27.80 -2.75
CA ASN A 103 -36.10 26.50 -2.72
C ASN A 103 -37.02 25.34 -3.12
N TRP A 104 -37.68 25.47 -4.29
CA TRP A 104 -38.53 24.43 -4.87
C TRP A 104 -37.69 23.38 -5.61
#